data_AF-A0A916YGN4-F1
#
_entry.id   AF-A0A916YGN4-F1
#
_cell.length_a   1.000
_cell.length_b   1.000
_cell.length_c   1.000
_cell.angle_alpha   90.00
_cell.angle_beta   90.00
_cell.angle_gamma   90.00
#
_symmetry.space_group_name_H-M   'P 1'
#
loop_
_entity.id
_entity.type
_entity.pdbx_description
1 polymer ?
#
loop_
_entity_poly.entity_id
_entity_poly.type
_entity_poly.pdbx_seq_one_letter_code
_entity_poly.pdbx_strand_id
1 'polypeptide(L)'
;MKKLLSLLIPIIVICQAYAQTNFTISNNSTNVEILPSGVRYNRPLTTSSEFNTALGRDALNPSTSGQFNTAVGIASLQANTSGNHNTAYGHATLLSNTTGGANTAIGVSALMYNTTGGLNSAFGFGALQNNTTGTNNSAFGYGALNTISTGSYNVAMGRDALKTNTADGNVGIGYQALTANTTGVYNLANGYKALSANTTGNQNIAIGYQAMQLSSTANNNIAMGFNALATSLVGSYNIAIGNGALSSSSGGNNIAIGDKSLGSNTSGSGNVATGIESLYYNSTGILNMAYGNYTLHQNTTGMFNAAFGNMVLRYNTTGNYNVGLGNVALNLNTTGIGNVGVGGSALTSNTTGNGNVGLGGEALRQNSAGSYNVAVGSQAGYNELGSNKLYIENSSSSSPLIGGDFTNDIVGINMNIASLAANPDGKLQVNGNARISGSINASTVVFSASITLTDAHYKLIYTGPGTQYITLPSAAGIVGREYLIVNHGQGSLQTTPYTFKTGFSSTDQYLLPGNILHLVSDGTDWRKIN
;
A
#
# COMPACT_ATOMS: atom_id res chain seq x y z
N MET A 1 10.71 9.95 -90.81
CA MET A 1 9.49 9.88 -89.97
C MET A 1 8.73 8.55 -90.08
N LYS A 2 8.20 8.12 -91.23
CA LYS A 2 7.44 6.85 -91.35
C LYS A 2 8.19 5.58 -90.90
N LYS A 3 9.50 5.47 -91.14
CA LYS A 3 10.34 4.33 -90.69
C LYS A 3 10.64 4.30 -89.18
N LEU A 4 10.57 5.46 -88.51
CA LEU A 4 10.74 5.53 -87.05
C LEU A 4 9.45 5.07 -86.35
N LEU A 5 8.29 5.45 -86.90
CA LEU A 5 6.96 5.06 -86.41
C LEU A 5 6.75 3.53 -86.49
N SER A 6 7.21 2.87 -87.55
CA SER A 6 7.06 1.41 -87.72
C SER A 6 7.95 0.56 -86.79
N LEU A 7 9.04 1.12 -86.26
CA LEU A 7 9.89 0.45 -85.27
C LEU A 7 9.41 0.69 -83.83
N LEU A 8 8.78 1.83 -83.56
CA LEU A 8 8.26 2.19 -82.23
C LEU A 8 6.95 1.45 -81.91
N ILE A 9 6.05 1.23 -82.87
CA ILE A 9 4.74 0.61 -82.62
C ILE A 9 4.84 -0.81 -81.99
N PRO A 10 5.70 -1.74 -82.48
CA PRO A 10 5.83 -3.08 -81.87
C PRO A 10 6.46 -3.02 -80.48
N ILE A 11 7.45 -2.15 -80.26
CA ILE A 11 8.11 -1.95 -78.97
C ILE A 11 7.11 -1.36 -77.95
N ILE A 12 6.22 -0.46 -78.38
CA ILE A 12 5.18 0.16 -77.55
C ILE A 12 4.06 -0.82 -77.18
N VAL A 13 3.63 -1.69 -78.10
CA VAL A 13 2.61 -2.73 -77.81
C VAL A 13 3.13 -3.78 -76.84
N ILE A 14 4.41 -4.16 -76.94
CA ILE A 14 5.06 -5.07 -75.99
C ILE A 14 5.24 -4.39 -74.62
N CYS A 15 5.49 -3.08 -74.59
CA CYS A 15 5.57 -2.32 -73.34
C CYS A 15 4.21 -2.16 -72.65
N GLN A 16 3.11 -2.01 -73.39
CA GLN A 16 1.74 -1.97 -72.82
C GLN A 16 1.28 -3.31 -72.24
N ALA A 17 1.79 -4.44 -72.74
CA ALA A 17 1.45 -5.76 -72.21
C ALA A 17 2.15 -6.08 -70.87
N TYR A 18 3.23 -5.36 -70.53
CA TYR A 18 4.01 -5.58 -69.30
C TYR A 18 4.10 -4.36 -68.35
N ALA A 19 3.64 -3.18 -68.75
CA ALA A 19 3.64 -1.97 -67.91
C ALA A 19 2.28 -1.74 -67.21
N GLN A 20 2.31 -1.52 -65.89
CA GLN A 20 1.14 -1.17 -65.06
C GLN A 20 0.60 0.26 -65.28
N THR A 21 1.04 0.96 -66.33
CA THR A 21 0.60 2.33 -66.65
C THR A 21 0.24 2.43 -68.12
N ASN A 22 -1.04 2.73 -68.41
CA ASN A 22 -1.46 3.20 -69.73
C ASN A 22 -0.71 4.50 -70.06
N PHE A 23 -0.41 4.77 -71.33
CA PHE A 23 0.20 6.03 -71.75
C PHE A 23 -0.75 6.78 -72.69
N THR A 24 -0.91 8.07 -72.49
CA THR A 24 -1.53 8.97 -73.46
C THR A 24 -0.43 9.58 -74.30
N ILE A 25 -0.46 9.32 -75.61
CA ILE A 25 0.47 9.91 -76.56
C ILE A 25 -0.25 11.04 -77.27
N SER A 26 0.22 12.28 -77.08
CA SER A 26 -0.29 13.45 -77.80
C SER A 26 0.78 13.96 -78.76
N ASN A 27 0.36 14.34 -79.97
CA ASN A 27 1.26 14.80 -81.02
C ASN A 27 0.94 16.26 -81.32
N ASN A 28 1.86 17.13 -80.94
CA ASN A 28 1.79 18.56 -81.21
C ASN A 28 2.72 18.81 -82.40
N SER A 29 2.50 19.89 -83.16
CA SER A 29 3.23 20.20 -84.39
C SER A 29 4.77 20.20 -84.29
N THR A 30 5.32 20.18 -83.07
CA THR A 30 6.75 20.23 -82.77
C THR A 30 7.27 19.08 -81.89
N ASN A 31 6.43 18.32 -81.17
CA ASN A 31 6.86 17.31 -80.19
C ASN A 31 5.87 16.14 -80.08
N VAL A 32 6.38 14.93 -79.78
CA VAL A 32 5.60 13.78 -79.33
C VAL A 32 5.66 13.73 -77.81
N GLU A 33 4.53 13.95 -77.14
CA GLU A 33 4.42 13.87 -75.69
C GLU A 33 3.91 12.48 -75.29
N ILE A 34 4.68 11.76 -74.46
CA ILE A 34 4.30 10.45 -73.92
C ILE A 34 4.02 10.63 -72.43
N LEU A 35 2.75 10.69 -72.04
CA LEU A 35 2.33 10.86 -70.66
C LEU A 35 1.85 9.53 -70.08
N PRO A 36 2.41 9.02 -68.97
CA PRO A 36 1.76 7.96 -68.22
C PRO A 36 0.39 8.45 -67.75
N SER A 37 -0.67 7.72 -68.08
CA SER A 37 -2.04 7.98 -67.60
C SER A 37 -2.04 8.01 -66.07
N GLY A 38 -2.30 9.19 -65.50
CA GLY A 38 -2.25 9.45 -64.06
C GLY A 38 -1.15 10.42 -63.62
N VAL A 39 -0.13 10.67 -64.45
CA VAL A 39 0.84 11.76 -64.26
C VAL A 39 0.29 13.00 -64.98
N ARG A 40 -0.12 14.04 -64.23
CA ARG A 40 -0.48 15.34 -64.81
C ARG A 40 0.67 16.32 -64.61
N TYR A 41 1.45 16.59 -65.67
CA TYR A 41 2.41 17.70 -65.69
C TYR A 41 1.96 18.84 -66.62
N ASN A 42 0.68 18.96 -66.98
CA ASN A 42 0.25 20.03 -67.88
C ASN A 42 -0.40 21.19 -67.11
N ARG A 43 0.44 22.06 -66.52
CA ARG A 43 0.10 23.48 -66.29
C ARG A 43 1.30 24.35 -66.67
N PRO A 44 1.10 25.40 -67.50
CA PRO A 44 2.08 26.47 -67.65
C PRO A 44 2.36 27.11 -66.29
N LEU A 45 3.63 27.31 -65.98
CA LEU A 45 4.15 28.05 -64.82
C LEU A 45 3.47 29.43 -64.76
N THR A 46 2.48 29.55 -63.89
CA THR A 46 1.83 30.82 -63.54
C THR A 46 1.91 30.94 -62.03
N THR A 47 3.02 31.53 -61.57
CA THR A 47 3.29 32.15 -60.27
C THR A 47 2.34 31.76 -59.11
N SER A 48 2.70 30.69 -58.38
CA SER A 48 2.58 30.52 -56.90
C SER A 48 2.51 29.05 -56.44
N SER A 49 2.41 28.05 -57.34
CA SER A 49 2.23 26.62 -56.97
C SER A 49 3.46 25.73 -57.25
N GLU A 50 4.68 26.24 -57.06
CA GLU A 50 5.91 25.68 -57.68
C GLU A 50 6.51 24.44 -56.99
N PHE A 51 5.93 23.91 -55.91
CA PHE A 51 6.57 22.85 -55.12
C PHE A 51 5.65 21.67 -54.76
N ASN A 52 4.72 21.26 -55.61
CA ASN A 52 3.84 20.11 -55.34
C ASN A 52 4.12 18.91 -56.28
N THR A 53 3.96 17.69 -55.77
CA THR A 53 3.97 16.43 -56.55
C THR A 53 2.56 15.84 -56.56
N ALA A 54 2.00 15.54 -57.74
CA ALA A 54 0.67 14.94 -57.88
C ALA A 54 0.66 13.75 -58.86
N LEU A 55 0.25 12.57 -58.39
CA LEU A 55 0.17 11.33 -59.15
C LEU A 55 -1.14 10.58 -58.83
N GLY A 56 -2.00 10.39 -59.83
CA GLY A 56 -3.29 9.71 -59.68
C GLY A 56 -4.48 10.57 -60.13
N ARG A 57 -5.61 9.91 -60.43
CA ARG A 57 -6.84 10.61 -60.82
C ARG A 57 -7.32 11.51 -59.68
N ASP A 58 -7.57 12.79 -59.96
CA ASP A 58 -8.05 13.80 -59.00
C ASP A 58 -7.12 14.11 -57.82
N ALA A 59 -5.85 13.71 -57.90
CA ALA A 59 -4.84 14.15 -56.94
C ALA A 59 -4.59 15.67 -57.07
N LEU A 60 -4.70 16.42 -55.97
CA LEU A 60 -4.53 17.89 -55.93
C LEU A 60 -5.46 18.65 -56.93
N ASN A 61 -6.73 18.24 -57.03
CA ASN A 61 -7.73 18.84 -57.93
C ASN A 61 -8.96 19.37 -57.17
N PRO A 62 -9.11 20.68 -56.92
CA PRO A 62 -8.69 21.79 -57.80
C PRO A 62 -7.35 22.46 -57.42
N SER A 63 -6.94 23.44 -58.25
CA SER A 63 -5.71 24.21 -58.07
C SER A 63 -5.64 24.87 -56.70
N THR A 64 -4.54 24.61 -55.99
CA THR A 64 -4.29 25.08 -54.63
C THR A 64 -3.28 26.22 -54.60
N SER A 65 -3.44 27.15 -53.65
CA SER A 65 -2.38 28.09 -53.25
C SER A 65 -1.34 27.45 -52.32
N GLY A 66 -1.60 26.22 -51.86
CA GLY A 66 -0.70 25.48 -50.99
C GLY A 66 0.55 24.96 -51.72
N GLN A 67 1.67 24.93 -51.01
CA GLN A 67 3.00 24.55 -51.52
C GLN A 67 3.58 23.36 -50.74
N PHE A 68 4.58 22.68 -51.33
CA PHE A 68 5.33 21.59 -50.70
C PHE A 68 4.49 20.34 -50.37
N ASN A 69 3.45 20.06 -51.16
CA ASN A 69 2.57 18.92 -50.98
C ASN A 69 2.94 17.74 -51.90
N THR A 70 2.89 16.51 -51.41
CA THR A 70 3.02 15.27 -52.18
C THR A 70 1.70 14.50 -52.13
N ALA A 71 1.05 14.27 -53.27
CA ALA A 71 -0.20 13.54 -53.41
C ALA A 71 -0.05 12.38 -54.38
N VAL A 72 -0.13 11.14 -53.89
CA VAL A 72 0.04 9.92 -54.67
C VAL A 72 -1.12 8.96 -54.39
N GLY A 73 -2.01 8.77 -55.36
CA GLY A 73 -3.21 7.94 -55.25
C GLY A 73 -4.46 8.68 -55.72
N ILE A 74 -5.50 7.92 -56.06
CA ILE A 74 -6.77 8.48 -56.53
C ILE A 74 -7.39 9.37 -55.43
N ALA A 75 -7.77 10.59 -55.81
CA ALA A 75 -8.41 11.59 -54.96
C ALA A 75 -7.59 11.98 -53.70
N SER A 76 -6.26 11.87 -53.76
CA SER A 76 -5.38 12.31 -52.67
C SER A 76 -5.28 13.83 -52.64
N LEU A 77 -5.48 14.46 -51.48
CA LEU A 77 -5.47 15.93 -51.32
C LEU A 77 -6.40 16.68 -52.30
N GLN A 78 -7.54 16.08 -52.67
CA GLN A 78 -8.44 16.65 -53.68
C GLN A 78 -8.95 18.03 -53.29
N ALA A 79 -9.37 18.25 -52.04
CA ALA A 79 -9.97 19.52 -51.62
C ALA A 79 -8.98 20.61 -51.16
N ASN A 80 -7.67 20.41 -51.30
CA ASN A 80 -6.66 21.30 -50.70
C ASN A 80 -6.68 22.69 -51.33
N THR A 81 -6.96 23.74 -50.54
CA THR A 81 -7.03 25.13 -51.02
C THR A 81 -5.78 25.95 -50.68
N SER A 82 -5.26 25.83 -49.45
CA SER A 82 -4.07 26.57 -48.99
C SER A 82 -3.17 25.81 -48.00
N GLY A 83 -3.45 24.53 -47.74
CA GLY A 83 -2.60 23.70 -46.86
C GLY A 83 -1.22 23.42 -47.47
N ASN A 84 -0.16 23.59 -46.67
CA ASN A 84 1.23 23.39 -47.08
C ASN A 84 1.84 22.14 -46.43
N HIS A 85 2.92 21.60 -47.02
CA HIS A 85 3.74 20.53 -46.44
C HIS A 85 3.00 19.22 -46.13
N ASN A 86 1.97 18.87 -46.91
CA ASN A 86 1.24 17.62 -46.72
C ASN A 86 1.82 16.48 -47.56
N THR A 87 1.95 15.28 -46.98
CA THR A 87 2.30 14.03 -47.68
C THR A 87 1.11 13.09 -47.65
N ALA A 88 0.59 12.69 -48.81
CA ALA A 88 -0.60 11.86 -48.97
C ALA A 88 -0.31 10.70 -49.93
N TYR A 89 -0.36 9.46 -49.44
CA TYR A 89 -0.08 8.25 -50.21
C TYR A 89 -1.16 7.18 -50.02
N GLY A 90 -1.98 6.93 -51.04
CA GLY A 90 -3.07 5.96 -51.02
C GLY A 90 -4.39 6.54 -51.51
N HIS A 91 -5.38 5.68 -51.77
CA HIS A 91 -6.71 6.11 -52.23
C HIS A 91 -7.44 6.96 -51.17
N ALA A 92 -7.94 8.13 -51.58
CA ALA A 92 -8.71 9.07 -50.75
C ALA A 92 -7.99 9.52 -49.47
N THR A 93 -6.66 9.65 -49.52
CA THR A 93 -5.87 10.21 -48.42
C THR A 93 -5.99 11.73 -48.37
N LEU A 94 -6.25 12.30 -47.18
CA LEU A 94 -6.44 13.76 -47.02
C LEU A 94 -7.47 14.36 -48.01
N LEU A 95 -8.49 13.59 -48.39
CA LEU A 95 -9.46 13.93 -49.44
C LEU A 95 -10.11 15.31 -49.22
N SER A 96 -10.53 15.60 -47.99
CA SER A 96 -11.29 16.79 -47.62
C SER A 96 -10.44 17.94 -47.08
N ASN A 97 -9.10 17.82 -47.08
CA ASN A 97 -8.21 18.80 -46.47
C ASN A 97 -8.33 20.12 -47.22
N THR A 98 -8.63 21.23 -46.55
CA THR A 98 -8.74 22.56 -47.17
C THR A 98 -7.51 23.41 -46.82
N THR A 99 -7.31 23.70 -45.54
CA THR A 99 -6.23 24.59 -45.05
C THR A 99 -5.24 23.91 -44.10
N GLY A 100 -5.49 22.66 -43.69
CA GLY A 100 -4.61 21.91 -42.81
C GLY A 100 -3.22 21.69 -43.43
N GLY A 101 -2.16 21.99 -42.67
CA GLY A 101 -0.77 21.86 -43.12
C GLY A 101 0.05 20.89 -42.29
N ALA A 102 1.19 20.47 -42.83
CA ALA A 102 2.16 19.58 -42.21
C ALA A 102 1.57 18.21 -41.78
N ASN A 103 0.65 17.66 -42.56
CA ASN A 103 0.10 16.33 -42.31
C ASN A 103 0.83 15.25 -43.13
N THR A 104 1.02 14.06 -42.56
CA THR A 104 1.48 12.86 -43.29
C THR A 104 0.40 11.79 -43.21
N ALA A 105 -0.09 11.31 -44.36
CA ALA A 105 -1.14 10.32 -44.48
C ALA A 105 -0.72 9.20 -45.46
N ILE A 106 -0.60 7.97 -44.98
CA ILE A 106 -0.22 6.80 -45.78
C ILE A 106 -1.21 5.66 -45.51
N GLY A 107 -1.91 5.19 -46.54
CA GLY A 107 -2.90 4.12 -46.46
C GLY A 107 -4.28 4.56 -46.94
N VAL A 108 -5.13 3.62 -47.34
CA VAL A 108 -6.45 3.96 -47.88
C VAL A 108 -7.31 4.68 -46.84
N SER A 109 -7.86 5.83 -47.23
CA SER A 109 -8.72 6.69 -46.39
C SER A 109 -8.05 7.22 -45.11
N ALA A 110 -6.71 7.24 -45.04
CA ALA A 110 -6.01 7.90 -43.94
C ALA A 110 -6.28 9.43 -43.99
N LEU A 111 -6.70 10.02 -42.86
CA LEU A 111 -7.08 11.44 -42.74
C LEU A 111 -8.14 11.92 -43.78
N MET A 112 -9.02 11.03 -44.25
CA MET A 112 -9.97 11.29 -45.35
C MET A 112 -10.83 12.56 -45.14
N TYR A 113 -11.34 12.80 -43.94
CA TYR A 113 -12.23 13.92 -43.64
C TYR A 113 -11.55 15.11 -42.95
N ASN A 114 -10.21 15.14 -42.91
CA ASN A 114 -9.47 16.28 -42.36
C ASN A 114 -9.83 17.54 -43.14
N THR A 115 -10.15 18.65 -42.48
CA THR A 115 -10.46 19.92 -43.15
C THR A 115 -9.38 20.96 -42.84
N THR A 116 -9.24 21.33 -41.57
CA THR A 116 -8.32 22.39 -41.11
C THR A 116 -7.24 21.89 -40.15
N GLY A 117 -7.35 20.64 -39.67
CA GLY A 117 -6.38 20.03 -38.77
C GLY A 117 -4.98 19.94 -39.36
N GLY A 118 -3.96 20.35 -38.61
CA GLY A 118 -2.55 20.28 -39.02
C GLY A 118 -1.70 19.40 -38.10
N LEU A 119 -0.47 19.13 -38.52
CA LEU A 119 0.55 18.40 -37.75
C LEU A 119 0.12 16.96 -37.39
N ASN A 120 -0.67 16.29 -38.22
CA ASN A 120 -1.10 14.92 -37.98
C ASN A 120 -0.27 13.90 -38.78
N SER A 121 0.03 12.74 -38.16
CA SER A 121 0.69 11.59 -38.79
C SER A 121 -0.25 10.39 -38.78
N ALA A 122 -0.63 9.87 -39.94
CA ALA A 122 -1.57 8.76 -40.10
C ALA A 122 -0.99 7.68 -41.04
N PHE A 123 -0.80 6.47 -40.51
CA PHE A 123 -0.24 5.33 -41.25
C PHE A 123 -1.15 4.11 -41.04
N GLY A 124 -1.86 3.69 -42.08
CA GLY A 124 -2.76 2.53 -42.05
C GLY A 124 -4.12 2.80 -42.71
N PHE A 125 -4.85 1.73 -43.00
CA PHE A 125 -6.21 1.82 -43.54
C PHE A 125 -7.13 2.48 -42.51
N GLY A 126 -7.75 3.61 -42.88
CA GLY A 126 -8.70 4.35 -42.05
C GLY A 126 -8.10 4.97 -40.77
N ALA A 127 -6.77 5.13 -40.69
CA ALA A 127 -6.13 5.85 -39.60
C ALA A 127 -6.54 7.33 -39.62
N LEU A 128 -7.01 7.88 -38.48
CA LEU A 128 -7.51 9.26 -38.37
C LEU A 128 -8.62 9.63 -39.38
N GLN A 129 -9.40 8.66 -39.86
CA GLN A 129 -10.33 8.87 -40.99
C GLN A 129 -11.31 10.05 -40.79
N ASN A 130 -11.91 10.16 -39.61
CA ASN A 130 -12.94 11.17 -39.32
C ASN A 130 -12.40 12.45 -38.66
N ASN A 131 -11.07 12.63 -38.57
CA ASN A 131 -10.49 13.86 -38.04
C ASN A 131 -10.97 15.02 -38.91
N THR A 132 -11.52 16.09 -38.34
CA THR A 132 -11.96 17.28 -39.09
C THR A 132 -11.06 18.47 -38.78
N THR A 133 -10.85 18.80 -37.50
CA THR A 133 -10.06 19.96 -37.06
C THR A 133 -8.97 19.62 -36.04
N GLY A 134 -8.92 18.38 -35.54
CA GLY A 134 -7.92 17.94 -34.56
C GLY A 134 -6.49 18.05 -35.09
N THR A 135 -5.55 18.36 -34.19
CA THR A 135 -4.14 18.63 -34.53
C THR A 135 -3.18 17.79 -33.69
N ASN A 136 -1.94 17.66 -34.16
CA ASN A 136 -0.86 17.00 -33.41
C ASN A 136 -1.17 15.55 -33.01
N ASN A 137 -1.92 14.81 -33.84
CA ASN A 137 -2.23 13.40 -33.60
C ASN A 137 -1.27 12.48 -34.37
N SER A 138 -0.90 11.36 -33.76
CA SER A 138 -0.07 10.30 -34.36
C SER A 138 -0.83 8.98 -34.34
N ALA A 139 -1.19 8.43 -35.50
CA ALA A 139 -1.95 7.20 -35.65
C ALA A 139 -1.24 6.21 -36.56
N PHE A 140 -0.88 5.04 -36.04
CA PHE A 140 -0.17 3.98 -36.74
C PHE A 140 -0.91 2.65 -36.56
N GLY A 141 -1.66 2.21 -37.56
CA GLY A 141 -2.40 0.94 -37.54
C GLY A 141 -3.75 1.02 -38.25
N TYR A 142 -4.34 -0.16 -38.52
CA TYR A 142 -5.69 -0.27 -39.06
C TYR A 142 -6.71 0.35 -38.09
N GLY A 143 -7.45 1.37 -38.53
CA GLY A 143 -8.51 2.01 -37.73
C GLY A 143 -8.03 2.74 -36.47
N ALA A 144 -6.72 3.04 -36.35
CA ALA A 144 -6.21 3.82 -35.22
C ALA A 144 -6.79 5.25 -35.24
N LEU A 145 -7.32 5.72 -34.10
CA LEU A 145 -7.99 7.03 -33.97
C LEU A 145 -9.09 7.29 -35.02
N ASN A 146 -9.86 6.27 -35.41
CA ASN A 146 -10.78 6.38 -36.55
C ASN A 146 -11.88 7.45 -36.39
N THR A 147 -12.45 7.64 -35.19
CA THR A 147 -13.61 8.52 -34.99
C THR A 147 -13.28 9.88 -34.39
N ILE A 148 -12.00 10.20 -34.15
CA ILE A 148 -11.66 11.51 -33.59
C ILE A 148 -12.09 12.60 -34.58
N SER A 149 -12.78 13.64 -34.12
CA SER A 149 -13.21 14.76 -34.98
C SER A 149 -12.41 16.03 -34.69
N THR A 150 -12.36 16.42 -33.41
CA THR A 150 -11.71 17.67 -32.98
C THR A 150 -10.55 17.46 -32.00
N GLY A 151 -10.38 16.24 -31.48
CA GLY A 151 -9.40 15.98 -30.43
C GLY A 151 -7.96 16.08 -30.92
N SER A 152 -7.06 16.54 -30.05
CA SER A 152 -5.66 16.84 -30.35
C SER A 152 -4.69 16.14 -29.39
N TYR A 153 -3.42 16.06 -29.78
CA TYR A 153 -2.33 15.52 -28.96
C TYR A 153 -2.46 14.04 -28.59
N ASN A 154 -3.09 13.23 -29.45
CA ASN A 154 -3.26 11.80 -29.20
C ASN A 154 -2.20 10.96 -29.94
N VAL A 155 -1.77 9.85 -29.31
CA VAL A 155 -0.86 8.87 -29.92
C VAL A 155 -1.54 7.50 -29.92
N ALA A 156 -1.84 6.96 -31.09
CA ALA A 156 -2.40 5.62 -31.27
C ALA A 156 -1.47 4.76 -32.12
N MET A 157 -0.99 3.64 -31.57
CA MET A 157 -0.14 2.69 -32.27
C MET A 157 -0.66 1.27 -32.07
N GLY A 158 -1.22 0.68 -33.11
CA GLY A 158 -1.85 -0.64 -33.06
C GLY A 158 -3.19 -0.64 -33.77
N ARG A 159 -3.66 -1.84 -34.13
CA ARG A 159 -4.99 -2.00 -34.73
C ARG A 159 -6.07 -1.60 -33.73
N ASP A 160 -6.97 -0.72 -34.16
CA ASP A 160 -8.11 -0.18 -33.42
C ASP A 160 -7.73 0.51 -32.07
N ALA A 161 -6.47 0.93 -31.91
CA ALA A 161 -6.05 1.74 -30.76
C ALA A 161 -6.75 3.11 -30.78
N LEU A 162 -7.32 3.54 -29.65
CA LEU A 162 -8.09 4.78 -29.51
C LEU A 162 -9.22 4.95 -30.55
N LYS A 163 -9.81 3.85 -31.04
CA LYS A 163 -10.75 3.85 -32.16
C LYS A 163 -11.89 4.85 -32.01
N THR A 164 -12.55 4.88 -30.85
CA THR A 164 -13.72 5.72 -30.59
C THR A 164 -13.40 7.07 -29.93
N ASN A 165 -12.12 7.40 -29.73
CA ASN A 165 -11.67 8.54 -28.95
C ASN A 165 -12.15 9.87 -29.52
N THR A 166 -12.82 10.69 -28.71
CA THR A 166 -13.20 12.07 -29.08
C THR A 166 -12.51 13.14 -28.22
N ALA A 167 -11.55 12.74 -27.37
CA ALA A 167 -10.89 13.59 -26.38
C ALA A 167 -9.41 13.89 -26.71
N ASP A 168 -8.79 14.74 -25.90
CA ASP A 168 -7.40 15.19 -26.06
C ASP A 168 -6.41 14.39 -25.20
N GLY A 169 -5.16 14.33 -25.65
CA GLY A 169 -4.02 13.97 -24.80
C GLY A 169 -3.96 12.50 -24.36
N ASN A 170 -4.50 11.56 -25.14
CA ASN A 170 -4.44 10.13 -24.81
C ASN A 170 -3.36 9.39 -25.61
N VAL A 171 -2.74 8.40 -24.97
CA VAL A 171 -1.74 7.51 -25.58
C VAL A 171 -2.27 6.07 -25.52
N GLY A 172 -2.50 5.44 -26.67
CA GLY A 172 -2.91 4.04 -26.80
C GLY A 172 -1.93 3.27 -27.69
N ILE A 173 -1.17 2.35 -27.10
CA ILE A 173 -0.18 1.51 -27.79
C ILE A 173 -0.55 0.05 -27.56
N GLY A 174 -0.77 -0.71 -28.64
CA GLY A 174 -1.18 -2.11 -28.61
C GLY A 174 -2.51 -2.36 -29.33
N TYR A 175 -2.81 -3.64 -29.55
CA TYR A 175 -4.08 -4.05 -30.14
C TYR A 175 -5.23 -3.68 -29.20
N GLN A 176 -6.15 -2.86 -29.69
CA GLN A 176 -7.34 -2.40 -28.97
C GLN A 176 -7.06 -1.68 -27.62
N ALA A 177 -5.93 -1.01 -27.49
CA ALA A 177 -5.66 -0.13 -26.34
C ALA A 177 -6.59 1.10 -26.39
N LEU A 178 -7.26 1.42 -25.27
CA LEU A 178 -8.22 2.55 -25.17
C LEU A 178 -9.33 2.57 -26.25
N THR A 179 -9.73 1.41 -26.79
CA THR A 179 -10.65 1.34 -27.94
C THR A 179 -11.99 2.04 -27.74
N ALA A 180 -12.57 1.97 -26.53
CA ALA A 180 -13.90 2.53 -26.23
C ALA A 180 -13.87 3.97 -25.65
N ASN A 181 -12.70 4.61 -25.55
CA ASN A 181 -12.58 5.94 -24.97
C ASN A 181 -13.49 6.91 -25.73
N THR A 182 -14.28 7.73 -25.03
CA THR A 182 -15.08 8.79 -25.64
C THR A 182 -14.54 10.14 -25.18
N THR A 183 -14.85 10.55 -23.96
CA THR A 183 -14.50 11.88 -23.42
C THR A 183 -13.34 11.88 -22.41
N GLY A 184 -12.81 10.71 -22.05
CA GLY A 184 -11.69 10.60 -21.10
C GLY A 184 -10.41 11.23 -21.62
N VAL A 185 -9.71 12.04 -20.80
CA VAL A 185 -8.47 12.74 -21.15
C VAL A 185 -7.27 12.25 -20.37
N TYR A 186 -6.08 12.45 -20.94
CA TYR A 186 -4.79 12.20 -20.29
C TYR A 186 -4.57 10.75 -19.82
N ASN A 187 -5.12 9.79 -20.55
CA ASN A 187 -4.92 8.37 -20.28
C ASN A 187 -3.72 7.81 -21.08
N LEU A 188 -2.95 6.93 -20.44
CA LEU A 188 -1.89 6.15 -21.06
C LEU A 188 -2.27 4.67 -20.99
N ALA A 189 -2.42 4.02 -22.14
CA ALA A 189 -2.65 2.59 -22.28
C ALA A 189 -1.57 1.96 -23.18
N ASN A 190 -0.79 1.03 -22.63
CA ASN A 190 0.26 0.32 -23.35
C ASN A 190 0.14 -1.19 -23.14
N GLY A 191 -0.42 -1.92 -24.10
CA GLY A 191 -0.59 -3.36 -24.06
C GLY A 191 -1.83 -3.85 -24.82
N TYR A 192 -1.95 -5.16 -24.98
CA TYR A 192 -3.14 -5.78 -25.58
C TYR A 192 -4.37 -5.49 -24.72
N LYS A 193 -5.36 -4.80 -25.27
CA LYS A 193 -6.62 -4.39 -24.59
C LYS A 193 -6.41 -3.65 -23.26
N ALA A 194 -5.28 -2.95 -23.09
CA ALA A 194 -5.09 -2.07 -21.94
C ALA A 194 -6.15 -0.96 -21.95
N LEU A 195 -6.86 -0.80 -20.83
CA LEU A 195 -7.89 0.22 -20.62
C LEU A 195 -8.99 0.25 -21.71
N SER A 196 -9.32 -0.93 -22.28
CA SER A 196 -10.13 -1.02 -23.50
C SER A 196 -11.60 -0.56 -23.37
N ALA A 197 -12.17 -0.60 -22.15
CA ALA A 197 -13.56 -0.26 -21.88
C ALA A 197 -13.76 1.16 -21.32
N ASN A 198 -12.69 1.95 -21.18
CA ASN A 198 -12.79 3.32 -20.64
C ASN A 198 -13.69 4.14 -21.55
N THR A 199 -14.62 4.90 -20.99
CA THR A 199 -15.46 5.84 -21.74
C THR A 199 -15.15 7.28 -21.32
N THR A 200 -15.17 7.55 -20.02
CA THR A 200 -15.06 8.92 -19.46
C THR A 200 -13.97 9.08 -18.41
N GLY A 201 -13.30 8.00 -18.01
CA GLY A 201 -12.23 8.05 -17.01
C GLY A 201 -11.00 8.83 -17.49
N ASN A 202 -10.37 9.54 -16.58
CA ASN A 202 -9.26 10.46 -16.84
C ASN A 202 -8.01 10.07 -16.06
N GLN A 203 -6.84 10.46 -16.59
CA GLN A 203 -5.55 10.40 -15.86
C GLN A 203 -5.18 8.98 -15.39
N ASN A 204 -5.56 7.96 -16.17
CA ASN A 204 -5.21 6.57 -15.86
C ASN A 204 -3.95 6.13 -16.61
N ILE A 205 -3.11 5.33 -15.96
CA ILE A 205 -1.96 4.66 -16.54
C ILE A 205 -2.22 3.16 -16.51
N ALA A 206 -2.31 2.51 -17.67
CA ALA A 206 -2.51 1.07 -17.83
C ALA A 206 -1.42 0.47 -18.71
N ILE A 207 -0.53 -0.33 -18.15
CA ILE A 207 0.61 -0.94 -18.86
C ILE A 207 0.58 -2.45 -18.64
N GLY A 208 0.43 -3.23 -19.71
CA GLY A 208 0.39 -4.69 -19.67
C GLY A 208 -0.83 -5.28 -20.38
N TYR A 209 -0.84 -6.61 -20.50
CA TYR A 209 -1.96 -7.34 -21.07
C TYR A 209 -3.21 -7.16 -20.19
N GLN A 210 -4.28 -6.60 -20.76
CA GLN A 210 -5.58 -6.39 -20.11
C GLN A 210 -5.52 -5.61 -18.78
N ALA A 211 -4.50 -4.78 -18.57
CA ALA A 211 -4.48 -3.85 -17.44
C ALA A 211 -5.69 -2.90 -17.54
N MET A 212 -6.47 -2.79 -16.46
CA MET A 212 -7.73 -2.00 -16.40
C MET A 212 -8.76 -2.31 -17.49
N GLN A 213 -8.81 -3.55 -18.01
CA GLN A 213 -9.62 -3.87 -19.19
C GLN A 213 -11.09 -3.42 -19.12
N LEU A 214 -11.75 -3.60 -17.97
CA LEU A 214 -13.18 -3.32 -17.77
C LEU A 214 -13.48 -1.97 -17.10
N SER A 215 -12.46 -1.15 -16.84
CA SER A 215 -12.66 0.15 -16.20
C SER A 215 -13.32 1.14 -17.15
N SER A 216 -14.44 1.76 -16.75
CA SER A 216 -15.25 2.62 -17.63
C SER A 216 -15.19 4.11 -17.27
N THR A 217 -15.24 4.45 -15.98
CA THR A 217 -15.34 5.83 -15.48
C THR A 217 -14.31 6.19 -14.41
N ALA A 218 -13.44 5.26 -14.04
CA ALA A 218 -12.49 5.46 -12.95
C ALA A 218 -11.40 6.47 -13.33
N ASN A 219 -10.90 7.22 -12.33
CA ASN A 219 -9.90 8.26 -12.54
C ASN A 219 -8.64 8.00 -11.70
N ASN A 220 -7.51 8.55 -12.15
CA ASN A 220 -6.28 8.63 -11.36
C ASN A 220 -5.76 7.26 -10.89
N ASN A 221 -5.87 6.23 -11.72
CA ASN A 221 -5.35 4.91 -11.40
C ASN A 221 -4.01 4.62 -12.12
N ILE A 222 -3.15 3.87 -11.46
CA ILE A 222 -1.93 3.30 -12.05
C ILE A 222 -2.08 1.78 -12.00
N ALA A 223 -2.06 1.11 -13.16
CA ALA A 223 -2.12 -0.33 -13.30
C ALA A 223 -0.97 -0.81 -14.20
N MET A 224 -0.04 -1.58 -13.64
CA MET A 224 1.12 -2.09 -14.37
C MET A 224 1.28 -3.60 -14.11
N GLY A 225 1.05 -4.42 -15.13
CA GLY A 225 1.15 -5.88 -15.04
C GLY A 225 0.06 -6.61 -15.81
N PHE A 226 0.21 -7.93 -15.93
CA PHE A 226 -0.83 -8.79 -16.50
C PHE A 226 -2.08 -8.75 -15.62
N ASN A 227 -3.22 -8.33 -16.18
CA ASN A 227 -4.51 -8.22 -15.49
C ASN A 227 -4.50 -7.34 -14.22
N ALA A 228 -3.56 -6.39 -14.09
CA ALA A 228 -3.61 -5.42 -13.00
C ALA A 228 -4.91 -4.60 -13.09
N LEU A 229 -5.68 -4.56 -11.99
CA LEU A 229 -6.94 -3.84 -11.87
C LEU A 229 -8.03 -4.25 -12.91
N ALA A 230 -7.95 -5.45 -13.50
CA ALA A 230 -8.69 -5.81 -14.71
C ALA A 230 -10.22 -5.69 -14.62
N THR A 231 -10.83 -5.97 -13.46
CA THR A 231 -12.29 -5.93 -13.30
C THR A 231 -12.83 -4.71 -12.55
N SER A 232 -11.97 -3.74 -12.21
CA SER A 232 -12.40 -2.56 -11.46
C SER A 232 -13.29 -1.64 -12.29
N LEU A 233 -14.59 -1.66 -12.02
CA LEU A 233 -15.57 -0.86 -12.76
C LEU A 233 -15.54 0.64 -12.38
N VAL A 234 -15.18 0.99 -11.13
CA VAL A 234 -15.41 2.35 -10.57
C VAL A 234 -14.33 2.87 -9.59
N GLY A 235 -13.41 2.06 -9.08
CA GLY A 235 -12.46 2.48 -8.05
C GLY A 235 -11.42 3.48 -8.58
N SER A 236 -11.34 4.66 -7.97
CA SER A 236 -10.37 5.72 -8.33
C SER A 236 -9.21 5.81 -7.33
N TYR A 237 -8.12 6.46 -7.74
CA TYR A 237 -6.92 6.68 -6.90
C TYR A 237 -6.23 5.39 -6.43
N ASN A 238 -6.23 4.35 -7.27
CA ASN A 238 -5.57 3.08 -6.97
C ASN A 238 -4.20 2.98 -7.66
N ILE A 239 -3.23 2.34 -6.98
CA ILE A 239 -1.95 1.92 -7.56
C ILE A 239 -1.92 0.39 -7.52
N ALA A 240 -1.79 -0.26 -8.67
CA ALA A 240 -1.75 -1.71 -8.85
C ALA A 240 -0.54 -2.08 -9.71
N ILE A 241 0.51 -2.62 -9.11
CA ILE A 241 1.75 -2.99 -9.80
C ILE A 241 2.07 -4.45 -9.52
N GLY A 242 1.92 -5.31 -10.52
CA GLY A 242 2.11 -6.75 -10.40
C GLY A 242 1.06 -7.54 -11.20
N ASN A 243 1.31 -8.83 -11.41
CA ASN A 243 0.32 -9.71 -12.03
C ASN A 243 -0.88 -9.87 -11.10
N GLY A 244 -2.09 -9.55 -11.59
CA GLY A 244 -3.33 -9.70 -10.83
C GLY A 244 -3.46 -8.78 -9.60
N ALA A 245 -2.60 -7.75 -9.44
CA ALA A 245 -2.76 -6.79 -8.35
C ALA A 245 -4.11 -6.06 -8.47
N LEU A 246 -4.89 -6.03 -7.38
CA LEU A 246 -6.25 -5.44 -7.34
C LEU A 246 -7.23 -5.97 -8.42
N SER A 247 -7.03 -7.19 -8.93
CA SER A 247 -7.79 -7.68 -10.09
C SER A 247 -9.32 -7.69 -9.92
N SER A 248 -9.81 -7.75 -8.68
CA SER A 248 -11.24 -7.86 -8.33
C SER A 248 -11.84 -6.63 -7.64
N SER A 249 -11.11 -5.51 -7.58
CA SER A 249 -11.47 -4.39 -6.70
C SER A 249 -12.42 -3.37 -7.29
N SER A 250 -13.47 -3.01 -6.56
CA SER A 250 -14.33 -1.85 -6.79
C SER A 250 -14.05 -0.68 -5.83
N GLY A 251 -13.23 -0.88 -4.80
CA GLY A 251 -12.79 0.16 -3.86
C GLY A 251 -11.76 1.14 -4.43
N GLY A 252 -11.65 2.32 -3.82
CA GLY A 252 -10.67 3.36 -4.17
C GLY A 252 -9.57 3.56 -3.13
N ASN A 253 -8.57 4.38 -3.48
CA ASN A 253 -7.47 4.77 -2.60
C ASN A 253 -6.61 3.59 -2.09
N ASN A 254 -6.43 2.54 -2.88
CA ASN A 254 -5.61 1.38 -2.50
C ASN A 254 -4.25 1.40 -3.20
N ILE A 255 -3.21 0.95 -2.50
CA ILE A 255 -1.88 0.70 -3.05
C ILE A 255 -1.62 -0.81 -2.97
N ALA A 256 -1.40 -1.45 -4.11
CA ALA A 256 -1.11 -2.87 -4.25
C ALA A 256 0.14 -3.05 -5.14
N ILE A 257 1.24 -3.52 -4.56
CA ILE A 257 2.49 -3.76 -5.28
C ILE A 257 2.97 -5.19 -4.97
N GLY A 258 3.03 -6.05 -5.98
CA GLY A 258 3.37 -7.47 -5.86
C GLY A 258 2.39 -8.37 -6.62
N ASP A 259 2.78 -9.63 -6.84
CA ASP A 259 1.89 -10.63 -7.45
C ASP A 259 0.65 -10.81 -6.58
N LYS A 260 -0.51 -10.56 -7.19
CA LYS A 260 -1.84 -10.68 -6.59
C LYS A 260 -2.04 -9.94 -5.26
N SER A 261 -1.25 -8.91 -4.99
CA SER A 261 -1.50 -8.04 -3.83
C SER A 261 -2.90 -7.44 -3.93
N LEU A 262 -3.70 -7.53 -2.86
CA LEU A 262 -5.13 -7.15 -2.85
C LEU A 262 -5.99 -7.81 -3.98
N GLY A 263 -5.61 -8.98 -4.49
CA GLY A 263 -6.21 -9.58 -5.70
C GLY A 263 -7.71 -9.88 -5.63
N SER A 264 -8.23 -10.20 -4.43
CA SER A 264 -9.67 -10.40 -4.16
C SER A 264 -10.25 -9.28 -3.28
N ASN A 265 -9.64 -8.10 -3.28
CA ASN A 265 -10.23 -6.95 -2.61
C ASN A 265 -11.55 -6.59 -3.29
N THR A 266 -12.70 -6.48 -2.60
CA THR A 266 -13.95 -6.06 -3.27
C THR A 266 -14.16 -4.56 -3.09
N SER A 267 -14.73 -4.11 -1.97
CA SER A 267 -15.03 -2.70 -1.70
C SER A 267 -14.06 -2.02 -0.72
N GLY A 268 -13.10 -2.77 -0.17
CA GLY A 268 -12.08 -2.23 0.73
C GLY A 268 -11.33 -1.02 0.13
N SER A 269 -11.10 -0.01 0.95
CA SER A 269 -10.50 1.27 0.56
C SER A 269 -9.41 1.72 1.53
N GLY A 270 -8.47 2.54 1.04
CA GLY A 270 -7.39 3.07 1.88
C GLY A 270 -6.36 2.02 2.32
N ASN A 271 -6.29 0.86 1.67
CA ASN A 271 -5.35 -0.19 2.05
C ASN A 271 -4.02 -0.04 1.33
N VAL A 272 -2.91 -0.36 2.01
CA VAL A 272 -1.57 -0.43 1.44
C VAL A 272 -1.06 -1.86 1.58
N ALA A 273 -0.72 -2.50 0.46
CA ALA A 273 -0.35 -3.89 0.37
C ALA A 273 0.86 -4.07 -0.55
N THR A 274 2.00 -4.43 0.02
CA THR A 274 3.29 -4.53 -0.68
C THR A 274 3.88 -5.91 -0.41
N GLY A 275 3.94 -6.78 -1.42
CA GLY A 275 4.38 -8.17 -1.29
C GLY A 275 3.49 -9.14 -2.07
N ILE A 276 3.94 -10.39 -2.18
CA ILE A 276 3.14 -11.42 -2.85
C ILE A 276 1.95 -11.79 -1.96
N GLU A 277 0.76 -11.75 -2.55
CA GLU A 277 -0.52 -12.11 -1.94
C GLU A 277 -0.77 -11.44 -0.56
N SER A 278 -0.19 -10.26 -0.32
CA SER A 278 -0.52 -9.42 0.83
C SER A 278 -1.95 -8.89 0.70
N LEU A 279 -2.73 -8.98 1.78
CA LEU A 279 -4.15 -8.59 1.80
C LEU A 279 -5.02 -9.25 0.70
N TYR A 280 -4.67 -10.45 0.25
CA TYR A 280 -5.32 -11.09 -0.91
C TYR A 280 -6.86 -11.18 -0.79
N TYR A 281 -7.42 -11.62 0.34
CA TYR A 281 -8.87 -11.83 0.53
C TYR A 281 -9.65 -10.64 1.14
N ASN A 282 -9.14 -9.40 1.03
CA ASN A 282 -9.75 -8.21 1.66
C ASN A 282 -11.11 -7.79 1.10
N SER A 283 -12.21 -8.39 1.55
CA SER A 283 -13.54 -8.03 1.04
C SER A 283 -13.89 -6.54 1.28
N THR A 284 -14.00 -6.09 2.53
CA THR A 284 -14.44 -4.72 2.88
C THR A 284 -13.51 -4.00 3.84
N GLY A 285 -12.43 -4.64 4.31
CA GLY A 285 -11.50 -4.03 5.25
C GLY A 285 -10.90 -2.72 4.73
N ILE A 286 -10.72 -1.75 5.62
CA ILE A 286 -10.18 -0.43 5.27
C ILE A 286 -8.96 -0.08 6.12
N LEU A 287 -8.10 0.78 5.56
CA LEU A 287 -6.97 1.40 6.26
C LEU A 287 -6.01 0.37 6.88
N ASN A 288 -5.81 -0.77 6.20
CA ASN A 288 -4.82 -1.76 6.57
C ASN A 288 -3.48 -1.49 5.88
N MET A 289 -2.38 -1.69 6.61
CA MET A 289 -1.01 -1.61 6.11
C MET A 289 -0.38 -2.99 6.15
N ALA A 290 -0.03 -3.55 5.00
CA ALA A 290 0.53 -4.88 4.84
C ALA A 290 1.83 -4.82 4.02
N TYR A 291 2.96 -5.11 4.66
CA TYR A 291 4.28 -5.07 4.05
C TYR A 291 4.97 -6.43 4.21
N GLY A 292 5.08 -7.17 3.12
CA GLY A 292 5.78 -8.45 2.98
C GLY A 292 4.87 -9.58 2.48
N ASN A 293 5.42 -10.79 2.38
CA ASN A 293 4.72 -11.90 1.74
C ASN A 293 3.65 -12.50 2.67
N TYR A 294 2.43 -12.70 2.13
CA TYR A 294 1.28 -13.30 2.83
C TYR A 294 0.85 -12.58 4.12
N THR A 295 1.20 -11.30 4.28
CA THR A 295 0.73 -10.49 5.43
C THR A 295 -0.74 -10.15 5.27
N LEU A 296 -1.54 -10.31 6.34
CA LEU A 296 -2.99 -10.04 6.33
C LEU A 296 -3.76 -10.79 5.21
N HIS A 297 -3.26 -11.95 4.77
CA HIS A 297 -3.75 -12.65 3.58
C HIS A 297 -5.25 -12.99 3.63
N GLN A 298 -5.77 -13.38 4.80
CA GLN A 298 -7.18 -13.74 5.01
C GLN A 298 -8.03 -12.61 5.61
N ASN A 299 -7.52 -11.37 5.68
CA ASN A 299 -8.30 -10.24 6.19
C ASN A 299 -9.53 -10.08 5.32
N THR A 300 -10.74 -10.20 5.88
CA THR A 300 -11.98 -10.05 5.12
C THR A 300 -12.62 -8.70 5.40
N THR A 301 -12.79 -8.34 6.67
CA THR A 301 -13.41 -7.07 7.08
C THR A 301 -12.60 -6.30 8.13
N GLY A 302 -11.47 -6.85 8.61
CA GLY A 302 -10.63 -6.19 9.61
C GLY A 302 -10.11 -4.83 9.12
N MET A 303 -9.98 -3.90 10.05
CA MET A 303 -9.65 -2.49 9.81
C MET A 303 -8.48 -2.03 10.68
N PHE A 304 -7.74 -1.03 10.19
CA PHE A 304 -6.66 -0.37 10.95
C PHE A 304 -5.57 -1.34 11.46
N ASN A 305 -5.32 -2.44 10.74
CA ASN A 305 -4.25 -3.35 11.09
C ASN A 305 -2.94 -2.93 10.41
N ALA A 306 -1.82 -3.08 11.11
CA ALA A 306 -0.49 -2.78 10.62
C ALA A 306 0.40 -4.02 10.72
N ALA A 307 0.78 -4.61 9.59
CA ALA A 307 1.51 -5.87 9.48
C ALA A 307 2.78 -5.70 8.66
N PHE A 308 3.93 -5.98 9.27
CA PHE A 308 5.24 -5.84 8.63
C PHE A 308 6.08 -7.11 8.81
N GLY A 309 6.43 -7.79 7.72
CA GLY A 309 7.25 -9.00 7.71
C GLY A 309 6.62 -10.12 6.88
N ASN A 310 6.82 -11.37 7.27
CA ASN A 310 6.29 -12.53 6.52
C ASN A 310 5.21 -13.25 7.32
N MET A 311 4.05 -13.48 6.70
CA MET A 311 2.88 -14.15 7.32
C MET A 311 2.40 -13.49 8.62
N VAL A 312 2.65 -12.20 8.81
CA VAL A 312 2.12 -11.44 9.94
C VAL A 312 0.62 -11.27 9.78
N LEU A 313 -0.15 -11.55 10.84
CA LEU A 313 -1.62 -11.45 10.84
C LEU A 313 -2.27 -12.23 9.66
N ARG A 314 -1.63 -13.31 9.17
CA ARG A 314 -2.05 -14.02 7.95
C ARG A 314 -3.51 -14.47 8.00
N TYR A 315 -3.98 -14.92 9.16
CA TYR A 315 -5.32 -15.45 9.38
C TYR A 315 -6.27 -14.46 10.08
N ASN A 316 -5.92 -13.18 10.17
CA ASN A 316 -6.85 -12.13 10.62
C ASN A 316 -8.03 -12.11 9.68
N THR A 317 -9.25 -12.26 10.19
CA THR A 317 -10.48 -12.20 9.38
C THR A 317 -11.20 -10.89 9.66
N THR A 318 -11.53 -10.62 10.92
CA THR A 318 -12.29 -9.43 11.36
C THR A 318 -11.61 -8.62 12.46
N GLY A 319 -10.47 -9.07 12.99
CA GLY A 319 -9.73 -8.36 14.02
C GLY A 319 -9.30 -6.96 13.57
N ASN A 320 -9.37 -6.00 14.49
CA ASN A 320 -9.10 -4.58 14.25
C ASN A 320 -7.95 -4.07 15.11
N TYR A 321 -7.29 -3.00 14.65
CA TYR A 321 -6.26 -2.27 15.42
C TYR A 321 -5.08 -3.15 15.88
N ASN A 322 -4.78 -4.23 15.16
CA ASN A 322 -3.65 -5.08 15.49
C ASN A 322 -2.36 -4.59 14.82
N VAL A 323 -1.26 -4.63 15.57
CA VAL A 323 0.08 -4.29 15.09
C VAL A 323 0.97 -5.52 15.18
N GLY A 324 1.45 -6.00 14.04
CA GLY A 324 2.38 -7.12 13.95
C GLY A 324 3.66 -6.73 13.24
N LEU A 325 4.81 -7.07 13.81
CA LEU A 325 6.13 -6.88 13.21
C LEU A 325 7.01 -8.12 13.42
N GLY A 326 7.44 -8.75 12.33
CA GLY A 326 8.35 -9.91 12.37
C GLY A 326 7.94 -11.05 11.43
N ASN A 327 8.50 -12.24 11.66
CA ASN A 327 8.06 -13.46 10.97
C ASN A 327 6.95 -14.12 11.80
N VAL A 328 5.77 -14.34 11.21
CA VAL A 328 4.64 -15.09 11.81
C VAL A 328 4.13 -14.48 13.14
N ALA A 329 4.33 -13.17 13.35
CA ALA A 329 3.74 -12.45 14.48
C ALA A 329 2.21 -12.37 14.31
N LEU A 330 1.45 -12.65 15.38
CA LEU A 330 -0.03 -12.64 15.37
C LEU A 330 -0.67 -13.50 14.28
N ASN A 331 0.02 -14.54 13.79
CA ASN A 331 -0.36 -15.27 12.59
C ASN A 331 -1.78 -15.87 12.63
N LEU A 332 -2.20 -16.42 13.77
CA LEU A 332 -3.52 -17.04 13.94
C LEU A 332 -4.59 -16.10 14.51
N ASN A 333 -4.30 -14.80 14.67
CA ASN A 333 -5.29 -13.87 15.20
C ASN A 333 -6.44 -13.80 14.20
N THR A 334 -7.66 -14.19 14.58
CA THR A 334 -8.82 -14.19 13.67
C THR A 334 -9.70 -12.98 13.95
N THR A 335 -10.12 -12.80 15.20
CA THR A 335 -11.05 -11.74 15.61
C THR A 335 -10.53 -10.84 16.72
N GLY A 336 -9.36 -11.15 17.31
CA GLY A 336 -8.77 -10.37 18.39
C GLY A 336 -8.47 -8.93 17.97
N ILE A 337 -8.70 -8.00 18.90
CA ILE A 337 -8.63 -6.54 18.69
C ILE A 337 -7.51 -5.94 19.51
N GLY A 338 -6.77 -5.01 18.93
CA GLY A 338 -5.82 -4.16 19.67
C GLY A 338 -4.58 -4.90 20.18
N ASN A 339 -4.16 -5.98 19.52
CA ASN A 339 -2.97 -6.72 19.91
C ASN A 339 -1.71 -6.15 19.25
N VAL A 340 -0.61 -6.07 19.99
CA VAL A 340 0.70 -5.64 19.53
C VAL A 340 1.68 -6.80 19.67
N GLY A 341 2.12 -7.38 18.56
CA GLY A 341 3.12 -8.44 18.51
C GLY A 341 4.36 -7.98 17.75
N VAL A 342 5.48 -7.82 18.44
CA VAL A 342 6.76 -7.40 17.85
C VAL A 342 7.83 -8.44 18.14
N GLY A 343 8.33 -9.12 17.12
CA GLY A 343 9.27 -10.22 17.22
C GLY A 343 8.82 -11.44 16.43
N GLY A 344 9.74 -12.35 16.11
CA GLY A 344 9.40 -13.61 15.45
C GLY A 344 8.44 -14.43 16.31
N SER A 345 7.31 -14.85 15.75
CA SER A 345 6.28 -15.67 16.42
C SER A 345 5.66 -15.06 17.70
N ALA A 346 5.81 -13.75 17.93
CA ALA A 346 5.12 -13.08 19.04
C ALA A 346 3.59 -13.20 18.86
N LEU A 347 2.87 -13.62 19.90
CA LEU A 347 1.41 -13.83 19.90
C LEU A 347 0.90 -14.73 18.76
N THR A 348 1.73 -15.65 18.23
CA THR A 348 1.39 -16.43 17.02
C THR A 348 0.11 -17.26 17.15
N SER A 349 -0.19 -17.79 18.34
CA SER A 349 -1.38 -18.60 18.60
C SER A 349 -2.61 -17.82 19.04
N ASN A 350 -2.52 -16.50 19.22
CA ASN A 350 -3.69 -15.69 19.60
C ASN A 350 -4.75 -15.84 18.53
N THR A 351 -5.97 -16.20 18.90
CA THR A 351 -7.12 -16.33 17.99
C THR A 351 -8.16 -15.26 18.26
N THR A 352 -8.56 -15.09 19.52
CA THR A 352 -9.64 -14.17 19.94
C THR A 352 -9.24 -13.20 21.05
N GLY A 353 -8.04 -13.34 21.63
CA GLY A 353 -7.58 -12.48 22.71
C GLY A 353 -7.41 -11.03 22.27
N ASN A 354 -7.74 -10.09 23.17
CA ASN A 354 -7.74 -8.65 22.92
C ASN A 354 -6.67 -7.94 23.74
N GLY A 355 -6.14 -6.83 23.22
CA GLY A 355 -5.31 -5.91 24.00
C GLY A 355 -4.01 -6.50 24.52
N ASN A 356 -3.49 -7.57 23.91
CA ASN A 356 -2.22 -8.17 24.34
C ASN A 356 -1.04 -7.42 23.73
N VAL A 357 0.04 -7.26 24.50
CA VAL A 357 1.29 -6.67 24.06
C VAL A 357 2.41 -7.70 24.26
N GLY A 358 2.94 -8.26 23.19
CA GLY A 358 4.09 -9.16 23.18
C GLY A 358 5.26 -8.53 22.44
N LEU A 359 6.33 -8.17 23.17
CA LEU A 359 7.53 -7.55 22.62
C LEU A 359 8.73 -8.48 22.84
N GLY A 360 9.15 -9.21 21.82
CA GLY A 360 10.22 -10.19 21.87
C GLY A 360 9.93 -11.41 21.00
N GLY A 361 10.96 -12.17 20.62
CA GLY A 361 10.77 -13.45 19.94
C GLY A 361 9.96 -14.40 20.82
N GLU A 362 8.87 -14.95 20.29
CA GLU A 362 7.99 -15.89 20.99
C GLU A 362 7.34 -15.35 22.29
N ALA A 363 7.28 -14.03 22.48
CA ALA A 363 6.52 -13.45 23.59
C ALA A 363 5.02 -13.79 23.45
N LEU A 364 4.40 -14.28 24.53
CA LEU A 364 3.00 -14.77 24.57
C LEU A 364 2.66 -15.78 23.46
N ARG A 365 3.62 -16.61 23.03
CA ARG A 365 3.47 -17.49 21.86
C ARG A 365 2.21 -18.37 21.93
N GLN A 366 1.93 -19.00 23.08
CA GLN A 366 0.80 -19.92 23.25
C GLN A 366 -0.50 -19.26 23.71
N ASN A 367 -0.52 -17.95 23.94
CA ASN A 367 -1.72 -17.25 24.38
C ASN A 367 -2.78 -17.30 23.26
N SER A 368 -3.78 -18.17 23.41
CA SER A 368 -4.78 -18.44 22.37
C SER A 368 -6.03 -17.56 22.46
N ALA A 369 -6.43 -17.16 23.67
CA ALA A 369 -7.64 -16.38 23.92
C ALA A 369 -7.52 -15.37 25.08
N GLY A 370 -6.45 -15.46 25.87
CA GLY A 370 -6.16 -14.55 26.96
C GLY A 370 -6.02 -13.11 26.47
N SER A 371 -6.50 -12.16 27.28
CA SER A 371 -6.57 -10.75 26.93
C SER A 371 -5.80 -9.87 27.92
N TYR A 372 -5.42 -8.67 27.48
CA TYR A 372 -4.78 -7.64 28.30
C TYR A 372 -3.50 -8.11 29.00
N ASN A 373 -2.78 -9.05 28.39
CA ASN A 373 -1.47 -9.48 28.85
C ASN A 373 -0.38 -8.57 28.28
N VAL A 374 0.64 -8.27 29.07
CA VAL A 374 1.85 -7.54 28.65
C VAL A 374 3.06 -8.43 28.89
N ALA A 375 3.79 -8.77 27.83
CA ALA A 375 5.02 -9.55 27.90
C ALA A 375 6.16 -8.85 27.16
N VAL A 376 7.29 -8.65 27.84
CA VAL A 376 8.46 -7.97 27.31
C VAL A 376 9.70 -8.83 27.51
N GLY A 377 10.29 -9.23 26.38
CA GLY A 377 11.50 -10.01 26.22
C GLY A 377 11.27 -11.36 25.53
N SER A 378 12.36 -12.06 25.23
CA SER A 378 12.31 -13.33 24.49
C SER A 378 11.63 -14.42 25.31
N GLN A 379 10.61 -15.07 24.73
CA GLN A 379 9.76 -16.10 25.38
C GLN A 379 9.00 -15.63 26.63
N ALA A 380 8.94 -14.32 26.91
CA ALA A 380 8.20 -13.80 28.04
C ALA A 380 6.72 -14.21 27.97
N GLY A 381 6.18 -14.76 29.05
CA GLY A 381 4.80 -15.24 29.10
C GLY A 381 4.45 -16.33 28.07
N TYR A 382 5.43 -17.08 27.56
CA TYR A 382 5.25 -18.04 26.47
C TYR A 382 4.09 -19.02 26.68
N ASN A 383 3.89 -19.51 27.91
CA ASN A 383 2.85 -20.46 28.29
C ASN A 383 1.60 -19.79 28.90
N GLU A 384 1.47 -18.46 28.85
CA GLU A 384 0.31 -17.76 29.40
C GLU A 384 -0.93 -18.03 28.56
N LEU A 385 -2.02 -18.44 29.21
CA LEU A 385 -3.31 -18.75 28.59
C LEU A 385 -4.46 -17.90 29.15
N GLY A 386 -4.25 -17.29 30.32
CA GLY A 386 -5.17 -16.41 31.02
C GLY A 386 -5.04 -14.95 30.59
N SER A 387 -5.64 -14.05 31.37
CA SER A 387 -5.73 -12.62 31.07
C SER A 387 -5.10 -11.77 32.18
N ASN A 388 -4.86 -10.49 31.87
CA ASN A 388 -4.42 -9.47 32.82
C ASN A 388 -3.07 -9.77 33.50
N LYS A 389 -2.12 -10.39 32.79
CA LYS A 389 -0.79 -10.73 33.34
C LYS A 389 0.32 -9.86 32.78
N LEU A 390 1.32 -9.57 33.61
CA LEU A 390 2.55 -8.89 33.24
C LEU A 390 3.72 -9.86 33.31
N TYR A 391 4.55 -9.92 32.27
CA TYR A 391 5.80 -10.65 32.21
C TYR A 391 6.91 -9.74 31.68
N ILE A 392 7.97 -9.52 32.45
CA ILE A 392 9.20 -8.89 31.96
C ILE A 392 10.35 -9.85 32.29
N GLU A 393 10.87 -10.51 31.26
CA GLU A 393 11.88 -11.57 31.37
C GLU A 393 12.45 -11.91 29.98
N ASN A 394 13.51 -12.73 29.92
CA ASN A 394 14.04 -13.27 28.66
C ASN A 394 14.05 -14.81 28.66
N SER A 395 13.01 -15.43 29.21
CA SER A 395 12.82 -16.88 29.21
C SER A 395 11.32 -17.22 29.31
N SER A 396 10.97 -18.50 29.29
CA SER A 396 9.60 -19.01 29.49
C SER A 396 9.31 -19.39 30.95
N SER A 397 10.01 -18.75 31.90
CA SER A 397 9.89 -19.04 33.32
C SER A 397 8.49 -18.70 33.85
N SER A 398 7.99 -19.51 34.79
CA SER A 398 6.78 -19.12 35.56
C SER A 398 7.08 -18.10 36.65
N SER A 399 8.37 -17.90 36.96
CA SER A 399 8.89 -16.87 37.86
C SER A 399 9.69 -15.83 37.06
N PRO A 400 9.03 -14.85 36.42
CA PRO A 400 9.71 -13.82 35.65
C PRO A 400 10.54 -12.89 36.55
N LEU A 401 11.45 -12.13 35.94
CA LEU A 401 12.21 -11.09 36.66
C LEU A 401 11.24 -10.08 37.30
N ILE A 402 10.24 -9.63 36.52
CA ILE A 402 9.09 -8.89 37.02
C ILE A 402 7.83 -9.56 36.48
N GLY A 403 6.96 -10.01 37.39
CA GLY A 403 5.65 -10.57 37.09
C GLY A 403 4.55 -9.69 37.66
N GLY A 404 3.33 -9.80 37.15
CA GLY A 404 2.21 -9.08 37.73
C GLY A 404 0.84 -9.63 37.36
N ASP A 405 -0.15 -9.21 38.14
CA ASP A 405 -1.57 -9.43 37.92
C ASP A 405 -2.29 -8.08 37.93
N PHE A 406 -2.67 -7.62 36.75
CA PHE A 406 -3.43 -6.38 36.57
C PHE A 406 -4.85 -6.47 37.14
N THR A 407 -5.39 -7.67 37.36
CA THR A 407 -6.73 -7.83 37.97
C THR A 407 -6.72 -7.35 39.41
N ASN A 408 -5.62 -7.59 40.12
CA ASN A 408 -5.49 -7.33 41.55
C ASN A 408 -4.54 -6.15 41.85
N ASP A 409 -4.01 -5.48 40.82
CA ASP A 409 -2.93 -4.49 40.90
C ASP A 409 -1.70 -4.99 41.68
N ILE A 410 -1.24 -6.21 41.40
CA ILE A 410 -0.11 -6.81 42.12
C ILE A 410 1.10 -6.96 41.20
N VAL A 411 2.28 -6.64 41.72
CA VAL A 411 3.57 -6.87 41.09
C VAL A 411 4.44 -7.78 41.95
N GLY A 412 5.07 -8.76 41.31
CA GLY A 412 6.02 -9.70 41.88
C GLY A 412 7.41 -9.53 41.29
N ILE A 413 8.45 -9.62 42.11
CA ILE A 413 9.85 -9.70 41.66
C ILE A 413 10.38 -11.11 41.92
N ASN A 414 10.82 -11.80 40.86
CA ASN A 414 11.33 -13.17 40.92
C ASN A 414 10.34 -14.18 41.55
N MET A 415 9.04 -13.92 41.38
CA MET A 415 7.94 -14.65 41.99
C MET A 415 7.20 -15.46 40.93
N ASN A 416 6.72 -16.65 41.29
CA ASN A 416 5.86 -17.41 40.41
C ASN A 416 4.52 -16.68 40.20
N ILE A 417 4.12 -16.42 38.96
CA ILE A 417 2.89 -15.66 38.64
C ILE A 417 1.63 -16.31 39.23
N ALA A 418 1.53 -17.64 39.20
CA ALA A 418 0.38 -18.34 39.78
C ALA A 418 0.33 -18.26 41.31
N SER A 419 1.47 -17.94 41.94
CA SER A 419 1.56 -17.72 43.39
C SER A 419 1.30 -16.27 43.81
N LEU A 420 1.13 -15.34 42.84
CA LEU A 420 0.73 -13.96 43.16
C LEU A 420 -0.71 -13.98 43.67
N ALA A 421 -0.84 -14.05 44.98
CA ALA A 421 -2.13 -13.98 45.66
C ALA A 421 -2.51 -12.52 45.90
N ALA A 422 -3.83 -12.24 45.84
CA ALA A 422 -4.41 -11.04 46.42
C ALA A 422 -4.11 -11.01 47.92
N ASN A 423 -2.99 -10.39 48.29
CA ASN A 423 -2.61 -10.25 49.69
C ASN A 423 -3.27 -8.98 50.24
N PRO A 424 -4.06 -9.06 51.33
CA PRO A 424 -4.56 -7.85 52.00
C PRO A 424 -3.44 -6.92 52.46
N ASP A 425 -2.21 -7.42 52.62
CA ASP A 425 -1.09 -6.70 53.24
C ASP A 425 -0.10 -6.04 52.24
N GLY A 426 -0.27 -6.15 50.92
CA GLY A 426 0.58 -5.40 49.99
C GLY A 426 0.52 -5.74 48.49
N LYS A 427 0.71 -4.71 47.65
CA LYS A 427 0.71 -4.78 46.18
C LYS A 427 2.07 -5.15 45.54
N LEU A 428 3.18 -5.05 46.28
CA LEU A 428 4.52 -5.45 45.83
C LEU A 428 4.99 -6.67 46.63
N GLN A 429 5.31 -7.76 45.93
CA GLN A 429 5.79 -9.02 46.51
C GLN A 429 7.20 -9.33 45.95
N VAL A 430 8.15 -9.69 46.81
CA VAL A 430 9.55 -9.96 46.41
C VAL A 430 9.95 -11.33 46.94
N ASN A 431 10.34 -12.24 46.04
CA ASN A 431 10.92 -13.52 46.43
C ASN A 431 12.44 -13.38 46.57
N GLY A 432 12.89 -13.10 47.78
CA GLY A 432 14.29 -12.89 48.12
C GLY A 432 14.51 -11.65 48.97
N ASN A 433 15.76 -11.18 49.03
CA ASN A 433 16.12 -10.02 49.82
C ASN A 433 15.82 -8.72 49.06
N ALA A 434 15.09 -7.80 49.68
CA ALA A 434 14.93 -6.43 49.20
C ALA A 434 15.89 -5.50 49.97
N ARG A 435 16.78 -4.80 49.26
CA ARG A 435 17.61 -3.73 49.83
C ARG A 435 17.05 -2.37 49.42
N ILE A 436 16.63 -1.57 50.40
CA ILE A 436 16.12 -0.22 50.18
C ILE A 436 17.14 0.76 50.75
N SER A 437 17.75 1.57 49.89
CA SER A 437 18.78 2.54 50.30
C SER A 437 18.20 3.88 50.80
N GLY A 438 16.86 4.04 50.78
CA GLY A 438 16.13 5.20 51.28
C GLY A 438 15.15 4.85 52.39
N SER A 439 14.27 5.80 52.75
CA SER A 439 13.27 5.60 53.80
C SER A 439 12.05 4.80 53.31
N ILE A 440 11.49 3.96 54.17
CA ILE A 440 10.21 3.28 53.95
C ILE A 440 9.13 4.05 54.71
N ASN A 441 8.18 4.67 54.01
CA ASN A 441 7.02 5.31 54.63
C ASN A 441 5.83 4.34 54.57
N ALA A 442 5.62 3.60 55.67
CA ALA A 442 4.53 2.66 55.81
C ALA A 442 3.83 2.86 57.16
N SER A 443 2.49 2.82 57.16
CA SER A 443 1.67 2.88 58.38
C SER A 443 1.86 1.67 59.29
N THR A 444 2.24 0.55 58.69
CA THR A 444 2.53 -0.72 59.35
C THR A 444 3.68 -1.39 58.62
N VAL A 445 4.71 -1.82 59.36
CA VAL A 445 5.71 -2.76 58.85
C VAL A 445 5.62 -4.03 59.67
N VAL A 446 5.19 -5.12 59.03
CA VAL A 446 5.04 -6.43 59.65
C VAL A 446 6.28 -7.26 59.35
N PHE A 447 6.85 -7.86 60.39
CA PHE A 447 7.98 -8.77 60.27
C PHE A 447 7.55 -10.15 60.76
N SER A 448 7.92 -11.21 60.02
CA SER A 448 7.66 -12.60 60.39
C SER A 448 8.90 -13.29 61.00
N ALA A 449 10.01 -12.57 61.08
CA ALA A 449 11.30 -13.02 61.62
C ALA A 449 11.86 -11.98 62.62
N SER A 450 12.93 -12.37 63.32
CA SER A 450 13.62 -11.48 64.26
C SER A 450 14.15 -10.22 63.57
N ILE A 451 14.05 -9.07 64.24
CA ILE A 451 14.43 -7.76 63.67
C ILE A 451 15.33 -6.98 64.62
N THR A 452 16.34 -6.31 64.06
CA THR A 452 17.12 -5.29 64.76
C THR A 452 16.53 -3.91 64.48
N LEU A 453 16.16 -3.21 65.55
CA LEU A 453 15.62 -1.86 65.46
C LEU A 453 16.74 -0.83 65.26
N THR A 454 16.46 0.21 64.49
CA THR A 454 17.36 1.34 64.22
C THR A 454 16.62 2.65 64.45
N ASP A 455 17.33 3.76 64.32
CA ASP A 455 16.84 5.13 64.41
C ASP A 455 15.67 5.46 63.48
N ALA A 456 15.44 4.65 62.45
CA ALA A 456 14.37 4.86 61.47
C ALA A 456 13.03 4.23 61.87
N HIS A 457 12.98 3.40 62.92
CA HIS A 457 11.75 2.74 63.36
C HIS A 457 11.05 3.56 64.47
N TYR A 458 9.74 3.44 64.58
CA TYR A 458 8.95 4.14 65.62
C TYR A 458 7.72 3.33 66.08
N LYS A 459 7.12 2.53 65.18
CA LYS A 459 6.04 1.59 65.50
C LYS A 459 6.28 0.24 64.83
N LEU A 460 6.09 -0.85 65.58
CA LEU A 460 6.32 -2.23 65.13
C LEU A 460 5.09 -3.08 65.43
N ILE A 461 4.60 -3.86 64.46
CA ILE A 461 3.47 -4.79 64.65
C ILE A 461 3.93 -6.19 64.22
N TYR A 462 3.82 -7.17 65.10
CA TYR A 462 4.16 -8.57 64.83
C TYR A 462 2.90 -9.43 64.77
N THR A 463 2.80 -10.33 63.78
CA THR A 463 1.62 -11.21 63.57
C THR A 463 1.98 -12.68 63.40
N GLY A 464 3.27 -13.05 63.47
CA GLY A 464 3.74 -14.40 63.20
C GLY A 464 3.44 -15.41 64.31
N PRO A 465 3.55 -16.73 64.03
CA PRO A 465 3.59 -17.77 65.04
C PRO A 465 5.00 -17.95 65.64
N GLY A 466 5.08 -18.55 66.83
CA GLY A 466 6.33 -18.91 67.50
C GLY A 466 6.98 -17.79 68.32
N THR A 467 8.13 -18.05 68.95
CA THR A 467 8.87 -17.03 69.69
C THR A 467 9.81 -16.29 68.76
N GLN A 468 9.73 -14.96 68.71
CA GLN A 468 10.61 -14.11 67.88
C GLN A 468 11.32 -13.05 68.70
N TYR A 469 12.48 -12.63 68.22
CA TYR A 469 13.36 -11.70 68.93
C TYR A 469 13.41 -10.33 68.27
N ILE A 470 13.29 -9.28 69.08
CA ILE A 470 13.50 -7.88 68.73
C ILE A 470 14.80 -7.44 69.39
N THR A 471 15.78 -7.05 68.58
CA THR A 471 17.02 -6.46 69.08
C THR A 471 16.88 -4.95 69.09
N LEU A 472 16.88 -4.36 70.28
CA LEU A 472 16.85 -2.91 70.44
C LEU A 472 18.23 -2.32 70.10
N PRO A 473 18.32 -1.11 69.52
CA PRO A 473 19.59 -0.41 69.42
C PRO A 473 20.03 0.07 70.81
N SER A 474 21.28 0.52 70.93
CA SER A 474 21.77 1.12 72.17
C SER A 474 20.94 2.35 72.54
N ALA A 475 20.49 2.42 73.79
CA ALA A 475 19.79 3.60 74.34
C ALA A 475 20.75 4.76 74.69
N ALA A 476 22.07 4.48 74.72
CA ALA A 476 23.07 5.44 75.12
C ALA A 476 23.11 6.65 74.17
N GLY A 477 22.91 7.86 74.71
CA GLY A 477 23.00 9.11 73.97
C GLY A 477 21.76 9.48 73.14
N ILE A 478 20.66 8.73 73.21
CA ILE A 478 19.43 8.98 72.45
C ILE A 478 18.21 9.23 73.34
N VAL A 479 18.22 10.33 74.11
CA VAL A 479 17.11 10.70 75.02
C VAL A 479 15.82 10.97 74.24
N GLY A 480 14.70 10.42 74.72
CA GLY A 480 13.35 10.71 74.20
C GLY A 480 12.96 9.93 72.95
N ARG A 481 13.81 9.02 72.45
CA ARG A 481 13.41 8.12 71.36
C ARG A 481 12.36 7.15 71.84
N GLU A 482 11.32 6.95 71.04
CA GLU A 482 10.22 6.03 71.36
C GLU A 482 10.09 4.90 70.35
N TYR A 483 9.73 3.71 70.86
CA TYR A 483 9.29 2.57 70.07
C TYR A 483 7.97 2.05 70.61
N LEU A 484 6.93 2.01 69.79
CA LEU A 484 5.67 1.34 70.09
C LEU A 484 5.64 -0.04 69.44
N ILE A 485 5.73 -1.10 70.23
CA ILE A 485 5.75 -2.49 69.78
C ILE A 485 4.41 -3.13 70.12
N VAL A 486 3.78 -3.79 69.14
CA VAL A 486 2.48 -4.43 69.30
C VAL A 486 2.57 -5.88 68.82
N ASN A 487 2.17 -6.85 69.66
CA ASN A 487 2.08 -8.26 69.29
C ASN A 487 0.62 -8.61 68.97
N HIS A 488 0.30 -8.88 67.71
CA HIS A 488 -0.97 -9.41 67.24
C HIS A 488 -0.87 -10.89 66.79
N GLY A 489 0.30 -11.51 66.91
CA GLY A 489 0.55 -12.90 66.51
C GLY A 489 0.14 -13.89 67.59
N GLN A 490 0.06 -15.18 67.23
CA GLN A 490 -0.19 -16.28 68.17
C GLN A 490 1.09 -16.68 68.96
N GLY A 491 2.23 -16.08 68.62
CA GLY A 491 3.54 -16.28 69.24
C GLY A 491 3.88 -15.29 70.34
N SER A 492 5.06 -15.45 70.97
CA SER A 492 5.60 -14.48 71.95
C SER A 492 6.73 -13.65 71.33
N LEU A 493 6.76 -12.35 71.63
CA LEU A 493 7.86 -11.48 71.22
C LEU A 493 8.82 -11.27 72.39
N GLN A 494 10.11 -11.47 72.15
CA GLN A 494 11.14 -11.22 73.13
C GLN A 494 12.05 -10.08 72.72
N THR A 495 12.40 -9.20 73.66
CA THR A 495 13.50 -8.25 73.40
C THR A 495 14.83 -8.88 73.84
N THR A 496 15.87 -8.80 73.02
CA THR A 496 17.20 -9.35 73.34
C THR A 496 18.34 -8.44 72.84
N PRO A 497 19.45 -8.27 73.56
CA PRO A 497 19.70 -8.54 74.98
C PRO A 497 19.71 -7.20 75.74
N TYR A 498 18.60 -6.80 76.35
CA TYR A 498 18.64 -5.65 77.25
C TYR A 498 17.93 -5.98 78.55
N THR A 499 18.72 -6.00 79.61
CA THR A 499 18.23 -6.10 80.99
C THR A 499 17.50 -4.79 81.27
N PHE A 500 16.18 -4.78 81.14
CA PHE A 500 15.39 -3.62 81.56
C PHE A 500 15.73 -3.27 83.01
N LYS A 501 15.91 -1.97 83.30
CA LYS A 501 16.22 -1.50 84.64
C LYS A 501 15.13 -1.92 85.64
N THR A 502 15.47 -1.93 86.93
CA THR A 502 14.58 -2.22 88.06
C THR A 502 13.18 -1.58 87.90
N GLY A 503 12.14 -2.41 87.93
CA GLY A 503 10.74 -2.01 87.72
C GLY A 503 10.01 -2.83 86.65
N PHE A 504 10.75 -3.59 85.84
CA PHE A 504 10.21 -4.56 84.89
C PHE A 504 10.18 -5.96 85.52
N SER A 505 9.09 -6.69 85.34
CA SER A 505 9.03 -8.10 85.74
C SER A 505 9.75 -8.97 84.70
N SER A 506 10.11 -10.20 85.08
CA SER A 506 10.65 -11.19 84.13
C SER A 506 9.70 -11.49 82.95
N THR A 507 8.41 -11.16 83.10
CA THR A 507 7.41 -11.33 82.03
C THR A 507 7.39 -10.16 81.05
N ASP A 508 7.89 -8.97 81.38
CA ASP A 508 7.88 -7.82 80.45
C ASP A 508 8.88 -7.98 79.28
N GLN A 509 9.85 -8.88 79.41
CA GLN A 509 10.71 -9.29 78.29
C GLN A 509 9.93 -10.10 77.24
N TYR A 510 8.72 -10.57 77.55
CA TYR A 510 7.88 -11.41 76.71
C TYR A 510 6.53 -10.72 76.42
N LEU A 511 6.34 -10.24 75.20
CA LEU A 511 5.04 -9.76 74.73
C LEU A 511 4.17 -10.95 74.31
N LEU A 512 3.09 -11.20 75.04
CA LEU A 512 2.06 -12.19 74.70
C LEU A 512 1.18 -11.71 73.53
N PRO A 513 0.43 -12.61 72.87
CA PRO A 513 -0.58 -12.24 71.87
C PRO A 513 -1.55 -11.16 72.39
N GLY A 514 -1.72 -10.09 71.64
CA GLY A 514 -2.60 -8.96 71.96
C GLY A 514 -1.97 -7.84 72.80
N ASN A 515 -0.71 -7.99 73.26
CA ASN A 515 -0.07 -7.02 74.13
C ASN A 515 0.62 -5.87 73.37
N ILE A 516 0.74 -4.73 74.05
CA ILE A 516 1.45 -3.53 73.59
C ILE A 516 2.61 -3.24 74.56
N LEU A 517 3.76 -2.85 74.01
CA LEU A 517 4.92 -2.35 74.74
C LEU A 517 5.38 -1.04 74.12
N HIS A 518 5.23 0.05 74.86
CA HIS A 518 5.77 1.35 74.51
C HIS A 518 7.08 1.57 75.27
N LEU A 519 8.17 1.72 74.54
CA LEU A 519 9.49 2.00 75.08
C LEU A 519 9.88 3.44 74.79
N VAL A 520 10.53 4.10 75.75
CA VAL A 520 11.24 5.38 75.59
C VAL A 520 12.68 5.22 76.06
N SER A 521 13.63 5.83 75.38
CA SER A 521 15.01 5.90 75.86
C SER A 521 15.19 7.07 76.82
N ASP A 522 15.80 6.81 77.99
CA ASP A 522 16.20 7.86 78.94
C ASP A 522 17.61 8.41 78.67
N GLY A 523 18.23 8.01 77.55
CA GLY A 523 19.60 8.35 77.17
C GLY A 523 20.67 7.43 77.77
N THR A 524 20.28 6.49 78.63
CA THR A 524 21.15 5.43 79.17
C THR A 524 20.58 4.04 78.90
N ASP A 525 19.27 3.85 79.05
CA ASP A 525 18.55 2.59 78.87
C ASP A 525 17.13 2.80 78.31
N TRP A 526 16.50 1.72 77.87
CA TRP A 526 15.09 1.69 77.45
C TRP A 526 14.15 1.52 78.65
N ARG A 527 13.10 2.36 78.71
CA ARG A 527 12.06 2.39 79.75
C ARG A 527 10.69 2.14 79.14
N LYS A 528 9.82 1.44 79.85
CA LYS A 528 8.44 1.22 79.44
C LYS A 528 7.62 2.39 79.93
N ILE A 529 6.79 2.92 79.04
CA ILE A 529 5.74 3.86 79.40
C ILE A 529 4.43 3.06 79.34
N ASN A 530 3.63 3.17 80.40
CA ASN A 530 2.31 2.54 80.47
C ASN A 530 1.25 3.37 79.75
#